data_AF-A0A2H5W3S7-F1
#
_entry.id   AF-A0A2H5W3S7-F1
#
_cell.length_a   1.000
_cell.length_b   1.000
_cell.length_c   1.000
_cell.angle_alpha   90.00
_cell.angle_beta   90.00
_cell.angle_gamma   90.00
#
_symmetry.space_group_name_H-M   'P 1'
#
loop_
_entity.id
_entity.type
_entity.pdbx_description
1 polymer ?
#
loop_
_entity_poly.entity_id
_entity_poly.type
_entity_poly.pdbx_seq_one_letter_code
_entity_poly.pdbx_strand_id
1 'polypeptide(L)'
;MGLDLGLRWWGVSLSDVDRRTARPLAVLPASDRPACVRRIQAWVRDYSVSRIIIGLPLYEGRWTRTTETVFVQAGYLRRRLRGLAIGFVDESETSQDARLYTAAGERDDAWAAAFILQRALDDPAAVWSWDDVRSLRRRSSGSDPSSASGTRDPGAQLPDS
;
A
#
# COMPACT_ATOMS: atom_id res chain seq x y z
N MET A 1 -5.11 2.58 -13.04
CA MET A 1 -5.57 1.28 -12.49
C MET A 1 -5.37 1.30 -10.99
N GLY A 2 -6.34 0.85 -10.21
CA GLY A 2 -6.24 0.71 -8.77
C GLY A 2 -6.09 -0.75 -8.36
N LEU A 3 -5.38 -0.99 -7.27
CA LEU A 3 -5.19 -2.31 -6.68
C LEU A 3 -5.42 -2.25 -5.16
N ASP A 4 -6.20 -3.20 -4.65
CA ASP A 4 -6.27 -3.54 -3.24
C ASP A 4 -5.58 -4.89 -3.05
N LEU A 5 -4.43 -4.91 -2.38
CA LEU A 5 -3.58 -6.10 -2.27
C LEU A 5 -3.87 -6.86 -0.97
N GLY A 6 -5.08 -7.39 -0.86
CA GLY A 6 -5.49 -8.21 0.28
C GLY A 6 -4.70 -9.52 0.41
N LEU A 7 -4.80 -10.15 1.58
CA LEU A 7 -4.13 -11.43 1.87
C LEU A 7 -4.73 -12.61 1.10
N ARG A 8 -6.05 -12.58 0.90
CA ARG A 8 -6.81 -13.65 0.22
C ARG A 8 -7.13 -13.29 -1.22
N TRP A 9 -7.45 -12.02 -1.47
CA TRP A 9 -7.91 -11.53 -2.76
C TRP A 9 -7.23 -10.22 -3.13
N TRP A 10 -6.96 -10.03 -4.41
CA TRP A 10 -6.50 -8.77 -4.97
C TRP A 10 -7.63 -8.14 -5.78
N GLY A 11 -8.19 -7.04 -5.25
CA GLY A 11 -9.13 -6.21 -5.98
C GLY A 11 -8.41 -5.43 -7.08
N VAL A 12 -9.04 -5.32 -8.25
CA VAL A 12 -8.50 -4.57 -9.39
C VAL A 12 -9.57 -3.64 -9.91
N SER A 13 -9.21 -2.39 -10.16
CA SER A 13 -10.09 -1.36 -10.72
C SER A 13 -9.44 -0.60 -11.87
N LEU A 14 -10.26 -0.03 -12.74
CA LEU A 14 -9.83 0.79 -13.85
C LEU A 14 -10.57 2.13 -13.85
N SER A 15 -9.87 3.19 -14.23
CA SER A 15 -10.53 4.48 -14.49
C SER A 15 -11.15 4.49 -15.88
N ASP A 16 -12.12 5.36 -16.10
CA ASP A 16 -12.48 5.79 -17.44
C ASP A 16 -11.31 6.53 -18.13
N VAL A 17 -11.46 6.76 -19.44
CA VAL A 17 -10.44 7.42 -20.28
C VAL A 17 -10.19 8.86 -19.84
N ASP A 18 -11.26 9.54 -19.39
CA ASP A 18 -11.20 10.92 -18.89
C ASP A 18 -10.59 11.04 -17.49
N ARG A 19 -10.29 9.90 -16.84
CA ARG A 19 -9.73 9.81 -15.47
C ARG A 19 -10.60 10.54 -14.44
N ARG A 20 -11.92 10.41 -14.56
CA ARG A 20 -12.91 10.99 -13.65
C ARG A 20 -13.54 9.95 -12.74
N THR A 21 -13.78 8.74 -13.25
CA THR A 21 -14.48 7.69 -12.51
C THR A 21 -13.70 6.40 -12.48
N ALA A 22 -13.66 5.74 -11.33
CA ALA A 22 -13.08 4.42 -11.15
C ALA A 22 -14.17 3.35 -11.02
N ARG A 23 -13.94 2.18 -11.63
CA ARG A 23 -14.87 1.03 -11.56
C ARG A 23 -14.12 -0.27 -11.25
N PRO A 24 -14.76 -1.21 -10.52
CA PRO A 24 -14.26 -2.56 -10.37
C PRO A 24 -14.00 -3.21 -11.73
N LEU A 25 -12.89 -3.93 -11.85
CA LEU A 25 -12.54 -4.70 -13.04
C LEU A 25 -12.57 -6.21 -12.74
N ALA A 26 -11.93 -6.63 -11.64
CA ALA A 26 -11.84 -8.04 -11.29
C ALA A 26 -11.38 -8.22 -9.83
N VAL A 27 -11.55 -9.44 -9.32
CA VAL A 27 -10.94 -9.92 -8.09
C VAL A 27 -10.06 -11.13 -8.44
N LEU A 28 -8.80 -11.14 -7.98
CA LEU A 28 -7.83 -12.19 -8.26
C LEU A 28 -7.44 -12.96 -6.99
N PRO A 29 -7.28 -14.29 -7.03
CA PRO A 29 -6.86 -15.07 -5.86
C PRO A 29 -5.39 -14.82 -5.51
N ALA A 30 -5.14 -14.22 -4.34
CA ALA A 30 -3.78 -13.86 -3.90
C ALA A 30 -2.87 -15.08 -3.66
N SER A 31 -3.44 -16.29 -3.60
CA SER A 31 -2.71 -17.56 -3.49
C SER A 31 -1.80 -17.83 -4.69
N ASP A 32 -2.14 -17.37 -5.90
CA ASP A 32 -1.30 -17.48 -7.10
C ASP A 32 -0.84 -16.09 -7.58
N ARG A 33 0.10 -15.51 -6.83
CA ARG A 33 0.71 -14.21 -7.17
C ARG A 33 1.30 -14.17 -8.59
N PRO A 34 2.05 -15.19 -9.07
CA PRO A 34 2.50 -15.22 -10.46
C PRO A 34 1.36 -15.08 -11.49
N ALA A 35 0.26 -15.81 -11.33
CA ALA A 35 -0.89 -15.68 -12.23
C ALA A 35 -1.54 -14.29 -12.14
N CYS A 36 -1.69 -13.75 -10.93
CA CYS A 36 -2.23 -12.42 -10.74
C CYS A 36 -1.42 -11.37 -11.49
N VAL A 37 -0.08 -11.42 -11.38
CA VAL A 37 0.78 -10.46 -12.08
C VAL A 37 0.71 -10.62 -13.59
N ARG A 38 0.64 -11.85 -14.14
CA ARG A 38 0.45 -12.05 -15.58
C ARG A 38 -0.86 -11.42 -16.07
N ARG A 39 -1.94 -11.55 -15.29
CA ARG A 39 -3.24 -10.96 -15.62
C ARG A 39 -3.19 -9.43 -15.58
N ILE A 40 -2.58 -8.86 -14.55
CA ILE A 40 -2.36 -7.41 -14.42
C ILE A 40 -1.48 -6.89 -15.57
N GLN A 41 -0.40 -7.60 -15.93
CA GLN A 41 0.45 -7.26 -17.08
C GLN A 41 -0.34 -7.20 -18.39
N ALA A 42 -1.23 -8.17 -18.62
CA ALA A 42 -2.09 -8.17 -19.80
C ALA A 42 -3.00 -6.94 -19.80
N TRP A 43 -3.70 -6.65 -18.69
CA TRP A 43 -4.56 -5.47 -18.60
C TRP A 43 -3.82 -4.15 -18.69
N VAL A 44 -2.59 -4.05 -18.15
CA VAL A 44 -1.77 -2.86 -18.29
C VAL A 44 -1.51 -2.54 -19.76
N ARG A 45 -1.21 -3.57 -20.57
CA ARG A 45 -1.05 -3.41 -22.02
C ARG A 45 -2.38 -3.14 -22.71
N ASP A 46 -3.39 -3.97 -22.46
CA ASP A 46 -4.66 -3.94 -23.19
C ASP A 46 -5.43 -2.62 -22.96
N TYR A 47 -5.33 -2.05 -21.76
CA TYR A 47 -5.96 -0.76 -21.41
C TYR A 47 -5.00 0.42 -21.42
N SER A 48 -3.75 0.25 -21.91
CA SER A 48 -2.73 1.31 -21.96
C SER A 48 -2.56 2.03 -20.61
N VAL A 49 -2.51 1.27 -19.51
CA VAL A 49 -2.39 1.81 -18.16
C VAL A 49 -1.03 2.48 -17.99
N SER A 50 -1.03 3.77 -17.61
CA SER A 50 0.18 4.56 -17.38
C SER A 50 0.59 4.65 -15.90
N ARG A 51 -0.32 4.34 -14.97
CA ARG A 51 -0.08 4.38 -13.52
C ARG A 51 -0.94 3.37 -12.77
N ILE A 52 -0.33 2.74 -11.77
CA ILE A 52 -1.00 1.91 -10.75
C ILE A 52 -1.05 2.68 -9.43
N ILE A 53 -2.22 2.67 -8.80
CA ILE A 53 -2.45 3.16 -7.44
C ILE A 53 -2.74 1.97 -6.55
N ILE A 54 -2.06 1.88 -5.41
CA ILE A 54 -2.19 0.77 -4.46
C ILE A 54 -2.67 1.32 -3.12
N GLY A 55 -3.69 0.69 -2.54
CA GLY A 55 -4.12 1.00 -1.18
C GLY A 55 -3.04 0.62 -0.18
N LEU A 56 -2.79 1.47 0.81
CA LEU A 56 -1.82 1.22 1.86
C LEU A 56 -2.53 1.21 3.22
N PRO A 57 -2.76 0.03 3.83
CA PRO A 57 -3.50 -0.08 5.07
C PRO A 57 -2.61 0.34 6.24
N LEU A 58 -2.64 1.62 6.61
CA LEU A 58 -2.08 2.12 7.86
C LEU A 58 -3.11 2.01 8.98
N TYR A 59 -2.63 1.98 10.22
CA TYR A 59 -3.48 2.07 11.40
C TYR A 59 -3.17 3.38 12.13
N GLU A 60 -4.11 4.32 12.14
CA GLU A 60 -3.91 5.67 12.71
C GLU A 60 -2.63 6.34 12.17
N GLY A 61 -2.39 6.25 10.86
CA GLY A 61 -1.19 6.75 10.19
C GLY A 61 0.10 5.97 10.49
N ARG A 62 0.04 4.85 11.22
CA ARG A 62 1.21 4.04 11.59
C ARG A 62 1.40 2.82 10.68
N TRP A 63 2.66 2.51 10.44
CA TRP A 63 3.07 1.29 9.73
C TRP A 63 2.76 0.05 10.56
N THR A 64 2.10 -0.93 9.94
CA THR A 64 1.74 -2.20 10.58
C THR A 64 2.31 -3.39 9.81
N ARG A 65 2.13 -4.61 10.35
CA ARG A 65 2.47 -5.85 9.64
C ARG A 65 1.66 -6.02 8.35
N THR A 66 0.41 -5.56 8.33
CA THR A 66 -0.44 -5.59 7.15
C THR A 66 0.10 -4.62 6.09
N THR A 67 0.47 -3.40 6.51
CA THR A 67 1.15 -2.42 5.65
C THR A 67 2.42 -3.00 5.02
N GLU A 68 3.26 -3.65 5.83
CA GLU A 68 4.49 -4.30 5.35
C GLU A 68 4.20 -5.36 4.29
N THR A 69 3.17 -6.18 4.51
CA THR A 69 2.79 -7.24 3.57
C THR A 69 2.37 -6.67 2.22
N VAL A 70 1.52 -5.64 2.22
CA VAL A 70 1.10 -4.93 1.01
C VAL A 70 2.29 -4.28 0.30
N PHE A 71 3.18 -3.62 1.04
CA PHE A 71 4.36 -2.98 0.46
C PHE A 71 5.33 -3.99 -0.20
N VAL A 72 5.52 -5.15 0.42
CA VAL A 72 6.33 -6.25 -0.16
C VAL A 72 5.68 -6.79 -1.45
N GLN A 73 4.36 -6.97 -1.46
CA GLN A 73 3.62 -7.39 -2.65
C GLN A 73 3.68 -6.34 -3.77
N ALA A 74 3.55 -5.05 -3.44
CA ALA A 74 3.75 -3.95 -4.38
C ALA A 74 5.17 -3.98 -4.98
N GLY A 75 6.19 -4.33 -4.18
CA GLY A 75 7.57 -4.50 -4.66
C GLY A 75 7.71 -5.65 -5.65
N TYR A 76 7.00 -6.76 -5.40
CA TYR A 76 6.94 -7.90 -6.31
C TYR A 76 6.30 -7.54 -7.66
N LEU A 77 5.21 -6.75 -7.64
CA LEU A 77 4.54 -6.19 -8.82
C LEU A 77 5.46 -5.23 -9.58
N ARG A 78 6.06 -4.24 -8.90
CA ARG A 78 6.95 -3.23 -9.48
C ARG A 78 8.09 -3.84 -10.28
N ARG A 79 8.71 -4.91 -9.78
CA ARG A 79 9.82 -5.59 -10.47
C ARG A 79 9.39 -6.27 -11.78
N ARG A 80 8.12 -6.65 -11.90
CA ARG A 80 7.54 -7.33 -13.08
C ARG A 80 6.89 -6.36 -14.06
N LEU A 81 6.41 -5.22 -13.57
CA LEU A 81 5.80 -4.14 -14.35
C LEU A 81 6.81 -3.01 -14.61
N ARG A 82 8.03 -3.36 -15.03
CA ARG A 82 9.13 -2.40 -15.19
C ARG A 82 8.70 -1.20 -16.03
N GLY A 83 9.01 0.01 -15.57
CA GLY A 83 8.68 1.26 -16.26
C GLY A 83 7.30 1.85 -15.92
N LEU A 84 6.44 1.12 -15.20
CA LEU A 84 5.13 1.63 -14.79
C LEU A 84 5.22 2.43 -13.48
N ALA A 85 4.60 3.61 -13.45
CA ALA A 85 4.52 4.41 -12.24
C ALA A 85 3.61 3.74 -11.20
N ILE A 86 4.07 3.65 -9.97
CA ILE A 86 3.30 3.15 -8.82
C ILE A 86 3.20 4.24 -7.77
N GLY A 87 1.98 4.58 -7.38
CA GLY A 87 1.65 5.43 -6.24
C GLY A 87 0.83 4.68 -5.19
N PHE A 88 0.73 5.27 -4.01
CA PHE A 88 0.02 4.70 -2.87
C PHE A 88 -0.99 5.68 -2.30
N VAL A 89 -2.07 5.16 -1.72
CA VAL A 89 -3.08 5.97 -1.00
C VAL A 89 -3.23 5.38 0.39
N ASP A 90 -3.18 6.23 1.41
CA ASP A 90 -3.47 5.81 2.78
C ASP A 90 -4.95 5.44 2.96
N GLU A 91 -5.21 4.24 3.48
CA GLU A 91 -6.55 3.75 3.81
C GLU A 91 -6.97 4.08 5.27
N SER A 92 -6.11 4.71 6.07
CA SER A 92 -6.41 4.96 7.50
C SER A 92 -7.46 6.04 7.75
N GLU A 93 -7.72 6.92 6.77
CA GLU A 93 -8.69 8.01 6.88
C GLU A 93 -10.11 7.62 6.43
N THR A 94 -10.33 6.39 5.98
CA THR A 94 -11.62 6.00 5.43
C THR A 94 -12.58 5.49 6.51
N SER A 95 -12.91 6.38 7.44
CA SER A 95 -14.07 6.21 8.33
C SER A 95 -15.40 6.14 7.55
N GLN A 96 -15.42 6.54 6.28
CA GLN A 96 -16.53 6.27 5.33
C GLN A 96 -16.50 4.85 4.73
N ASP A 97 -15.36 4.15 4.72
CA ASP A 97 -15.25 2.78 4.18
C ASP A 97 -15.84 1.72 5.13
N ALA A 98 -16.16 2.09 6.37
CA ALA A 98 -16.95 1.25 7.28
C ALA A 98 -18.32 0.84 6.68
N ARG A 99 -18.83 1.59 5.68
CA ARG A 99 -20.05 1.25 4.92
C ARG A 99 -19.83 0.27 3.77
N LEU A 100 -18.57 -0.03 3.43
CA LEU A 100 -18.21 -1.04 2.42
C LEU A 100 -18.28 -2.46 2.95
N TYR A 101 -18.32 -2.60 4.27
CA TYR A 101 -18.73 -3.82 4.93
C TYR A 101 -20.25 -3.91 4.78
N THR A 102 -20.70 -4.69 3.80
CA THR A 102 -22.11 -5.04 3.71
C THR A 102 -22.56 -5.73 5.01
N ALA A 103 -23.87 -5.83 5.24
CA ALA A 103 -24.45 -6.44 6.45
C ALA A 103 -23.99 -7.88 6.76
N ALA A 104 -23.24 -8.53 5.86
CA ALA A 104 -22.61 -9.84 6.04
C ALA A 104 -21.13 -9.79 6.51
N GLY A 105 -20.54 -8.60 6.70
CA GLY A 105 -19.15 -8.45 7.14
C GLY A 105 -18.08 -8.73 6.07
N GLU A 106 -18.48 -9.01 4.83
CA GLU A 106 -17.54 -9.19 3.71
C GLU A 106 -17.35 -7.86 2.98
N ARG A 107 -16.09 -7.43 2.88
CA ARG A 107 -15.64 -6.38 1.95
C ARG A 107 -15.99 -6.90 0.55
N ASP A 108 -16.75 -6.14 -0.24
CA ASP A 108 -16.79 -6.43 -1.67
C ASP A 108 -15.42 -6.05 -2.24
N ASP A 109 -14.49 -7.01 -2.23
CA ASP A 109 -13.09 -6.84 -2.65
C ASP A 109 -13.00 -6.26 -4.07
N ALA A 110 -14.06 -6.38 -4.88
CA ALA A 110 -14.13 -5.76 -6.20
C ALA A 110 -14.21 -4.22 -6.11
N TRP A 111 -14.92 -3.68 -5.12
CA TRP A 111 -15.13 -2.24 -4.94
C TRP A 111 -14.00 -1.55 -4.18
N ALA A 112 -13.32 -2.22 -3.26
CA ALA A 112 -12.22 -1.64 -2.49
C ALA A 112 -11.15 -0.97 -3.39
N ALA A 113 -10.70 -1.68 -4.42
CA ALA A 113 -9.75 -1.15 -5.39
C ALA A 113 -10.30 0.05 -6.17
N ALA A 114 -11.62 0.11 -6.40
CA ALA A 114 -12.25 1.23 -7.09
C ALA A 114 -12.24 2.50 -6.22
N PHE A 115 -12.51 2.39 -4.92
CA PHE A 115 -12.44 3.53 -4.00
C PHE A 115 -11.02 4.06 -3.82
N ILE A 116 -10.03 3.17 -3.68
CA ILE A 116 -8.61 3.54 -3.67
C ILE A 116 -8.27 4.38 -4.91
N LEU A 117 -8.70 3.91 -6.10
CA LEU A 117 -8.44 4.63 -7.34
C LEU A 117 -9.22 5.95 -7.40
N GLN A 118 -10.49 5.96 -7.00
CA GLN A 118 -11.33 7.14 -7.01
C GLN A 118 -10.73 8.24 -6.12
N ARG A 119 -10.29 7.90 -4.91
CA ARG A 119 -9.60 8.86 -4.02
C ARG A 119 -8.37 9.48 -4.69
N ALA A 120 -7.58 8.70 -5.41
CA ALA A 120 -6.43 9.22 -6.15
C ALA A 120 -6.80 10.09 -7.37
N LEU A 121 -7.98 9.90 -7.97
CA LEU A 121 -8.49 10.74 -9.05
C LEU A 121 -9.03 12.06 -8.50
N ASP A 122 -9.77 11.99 -7.39
CA ASP A 122 -10.40 13.15 -6.73
C ASP A 122 -9.37 14.03 -6.02
N ASP A 123 -8.39 13.41 -5.35
CA ASP A 123 -7.29 14.08 -4.67
C ASP A 123 -5.93 13.50 -5.10
N PRO A 124 -5.35 14.03 -6.19
CA PRO A 124 -4.01 13.64 -6.63
C PRO A 124 -2.90 13.93 -5.61
N ALA A 125 -3.11 14.86 -4.66
CA ALA A 125 -2.13 15.19 -3.62
C ALA A 125 -2.08 14.14 -2.51
N ALA A 126 -3.15 13.35 -2.33
CA ALA A 126 -3.17 12.20 -1.44
C ALA A 126 -2.33 11.00 -1.94
N VAL A 127 -1.81 11.05 -3.18
CA VAL A 127 -1.02 9.97 -3.77
C VAL A 127 0.44 10.07 -3.35
N TRP A 128 0.88 9.13 -2.52
CA TRP A 128 2.26 9.00 -2.08
C TRP A 128 3.12 8.29 -3.13
N SER A 129 4.34 8.80 -3.33
CA SER A 129 5.34 8.14 -4.16
C SER A 129 5.93 6.93 -3.46
N TRP A 130 6.69 6.12 -4.21
CA TRP A 130 7.45 5.03 -3.63
C TRP A 130 8.43 5.48 -2.53
N ASP A 131 9.04 6.65 -2.68
CA ASP A 131 10.05 7.15 -1.74
C ASP A 131 9.42 7.74 -0.47
N ASP A 132 8.21 8.29 -0.57
CA ASP A 132 7.40 8.72 0.59
C ASP A 132 7.10 7.53 1.49
N VAL A 133 6.61 6.43 0.90
CA VAL A 133 6.28 5.19 1.62
C VAL A 133 7.52 4.54 2.22
N ARG A 134 8.66 4.53 1.51
CA ARG A 134 9.94 4.06 2.08
C ARG A 134 10.39 4.90 3.27
N SER A 135 10.18 6.22 3.19
CA SER A 135 10.55 7.14 4.28
C SER A 135 9.67 6.93 5.49
N LEU A 136 8.35 6.71 5.30
CA LEU A 136 7.44 6.32 6.36
C LEU A 136 7.89 5.02 7.04
N ARG A 137 8.13 3.95 6.25
CA ARG A 137 8.61 2.66 6.76
C ARG A 137 9.86 2.79 7.63
N ARG A 138 10.86 3.58 7.16
CA ARG A 138 12.11 3.81 7.90
C ARG A 138 11.88 4.50 9.25
N ARG A 139 11.02 5.53 9.28
CA ARG A 139 10.68 6.23 10.53
C ARG A 139 10.01 5.29 11.53
N SER A 140 9.12 4.42 11.05
CA SER A 140 8.43 3.44 11.91
C SER A 140 9.36 2.35 12.46
N SER A 141 10.39 1.93 11.71
CA SER A 141 11.43 1.00 12.19
C SER A 141 12.50 1.65 13.07
N GLY A 142 12.65 2.98 13.02
CA GLY A 142 13.63 3.74 13.81
C GLY A 142 13.15 4.14 15.21
N SER A 143 11.89 3.84 15.55
CA SER A 143 11.31 4.11 16.88
C SER A 143 11.47 2.94 17.85
N ASP A 144 12.47 2.07 17.65
CA ASP A 144 12.83 1.02 18.60
C ASP A 144 13.67 1.66 19.74
N PRO A 145 13.19 1.74 21.00
CA PRO A 145 13.91 2.42 22.08
C PRO A 145 15.18 1.69 22.55
N SER A 146 15.57 0.59 21.90
CA SER A 146 16.72 -0.23 22.29
C SER A 146 18.10 0.33 21.88
N SER A 147 18.19 1.53 21.29
CA SER A 147 19.49 2.13 20.90
C SER A 147 19.98 3.26 21.83
N ALA A 148 19.30 3.52 22.95
CA ALA A 148 19.73 4.49 23.96
C ALA A 148 20.40 3.83 25.18
N SER A 149 21.56 3.21 25.01
CA SER A 149 22.56 3.15 26.09
C SER A 149 23.94 2.86 25.53
N GLY A 150 24.81 3.87 25.53
CA GLY A 150 26.20 3.63 25.15
C GLY A 150 27.09 4.85 25.01
N THR A 151 26.81 5.96 25.72
CA THR A 151 27.79 7.06 25.82
C THR A 151 27.60 7.86 27.11
N ARG A 152 28.41 7.53 28.13
CA ARG A 152 29.15 8.43 29.05
C ARG A 152 30.34 7.61 29.58
N ASP A 153 31.54 7.71 29.00
CA ASP A 153 32.64 8.67 29.27
C ASP A 153 33.45 8.32 30.56
N PRO A 154 34.78 8.55 30.57
CA PRO A 154 35.78 7.83 31.37
C PRO A 154 36.07 8.47 32.72
N GLY A 155 36.65 7.67 33.62
CA GLY A 155 37.48 8.15 34.72
C GLY A 155 36.74 8.57 35.99
N ALA A 156 36.78 7.70 37.00
CA ALA A 156 36.76 8.13 38.40
C ALA A 156 37.53 7.09 39.24
N GLN A 157 38.74 7.49 39.60
CA GLN A 157 39.66 6.90 40.54
C GLN A 157 39.13 7.05 41.97
N LEU A 158 39.25 6.03 42.82
CA LEU A 158 39.23 6.16 44.29
C LEU A 158 40.05 5.03 44.97
N PRO A 159 40.49 5.21 46.23
CA PRO A 159 41.84 4.86 46.68
C PRO A 159 41.94 3.66 47.64
N ASP A 160 43.21 3.28 47.89
CA ASP A 160 43.84 2.41 48.91
C ASP A 160 42.99 1.69 49.96
N SER A 161 43.31 0.40 50.12
CA SER A 161 43.74 -0.22 51.38
C SER A 161 44.59 -1.46 51.10
#